data_AF-A0A4R5Q673-F1
#
_entry.id   AF-A0A4R5Q673-F1
#
_cell.length_a   1.000
_cell.length_b   1.000
_cell.length_c   1.000
_cell.angle_alpha   90.00
_cell.angle_beta   90.00
_cell.angle_gamma   90.00
#
_symmetry.space_group_name_H-M   'P 1'
#
loop_
_entity.id
_entity.type
_entity.pdbx_description
1 polymer ?
#
loop_
_entity_poly.entity_id
_entity_poly.type
_entity_poly.pdbx_seq_one_letter_code
_entity_poly.pdbx_strand_id
1 'polypeptide(L)'
;MRQLIGRGLERTAELWPDIACAYDWVHRAAHILGNEAGEDAIKVQRRFDGLVAAMARHRAKAGSLAGAIEHFGKVTRSYRPGLFHCYAIPDLPRTDNGLEQLFGSQRYHERRATGRKTASPAIVLRGEVRVISAIATRLHPPTARELGRASRTRWADLRRRLAPRHQARILRTRFRRDPKAYLAELEQKACQPALPA
;
A
#
# COMPACT_ATOMS: atom_id res chain seq x y z
N MET A 1 1.72 -42.65 4.80
CA MET A 1 1.82 -41.24 5.25
C MET A 1 2.63 -41.08 6.55
N ARG A 2 2.33 -41.80 7.64
CA ARG A 2 3.09 -41.75 8.92
C ARG A 2 4.61 -41.97 8.80
N GLN A 3 5.06 -42.97 8.04
CA GLN A 3 6.49 -43.23 7.82
C GLN A 3 7.22 -42.17 6.98
N LEU A 4 6.48 -41.44 6.12
CA LEU A 4 7.04 -40.33 5.32
C LEU A 4 7.23 -39.10 6.20
N ILE A 5 6.28 -38.81 7.08
CA ILE A 5 6.37 -37.73 8.06
C ILE A 5 7.48 -38.02 9.08
N GLY A 6 7.56 -39.26 9.61
CA GLY A 6 8.60 -39.67 10.56
C GLY A 6 10.01 -39.48 10.02
N ARG A 7 10.30 -39.99 8.81
CA ARG A 7 11.59 -39.79 8.14
C ARG A 7 11.90 -38.32 7.86
N GLY A 8 10.88 -37.51 7.58
CA GLY A 8 11.03 -36.07 7.43
C GLY A 8 11.47 -35.40 8.73
N LEU A 9 10.82 -35.72 9.85
CA LEU A 9 11.15 -35.19 11.17
C LEU A 9 12.54 -35.60 11.65
N GLU A 10 12.93 -36.86 11.42
CA GLU A 10 14.28 -37.35 11.73
C GLU A 10 15.35 -36.59 10.94
N ARG A 11 15.14 -36.40 9.63
CA ARG A 11 16.09 -35.67 8.77
C ARG A 11 16.22 -34.20 9.10
N THR A 12 15.22 -33.60 9.73
CA THR A 12 15.26 -32.18 10.12
C THR A 12 15.43 -31.99 11.64
N ALA A 13 15.70 -33.06 12.39
CA ALA A 13 15.81 -33.04 13.86
C ALA A 13 16.72 -31.92 14.37
N GLU A 14 17.88 -31.77 13.73
CA GLU A 14 18.91 -30.78 14.08
C GLU A 14 18.47 -29.32 13.88
N LEU A 15 17.48 -29.07 13.02
CA LEU A 15 16.98 -27.71 12.75
C LEU A 15 15.97 -27.24 13.81
N TRP A 16 15.31 -28.18 14.49
CA TRP A 16 14.18 -27.87 15.37
C TRP A 16 14.52 -27.02 16.60
N PRO A 17 15.65 -27.20 17.31
CA PRO A 17 15.97 -26.38 18.48
C PRO A 17 16.05 -24.88 18.17
N ASP A 18 16.77 -24.53 17.10
CA ASP A 18 16.92 -23.14 16.64
C ASP A 18 15.56 -22.57 16.20
N ILE A 19 14.80 -23.35 15.42
CA ILE A 19 13.46 -22.96 14.95
C ILE A 19 12.52 -22.74 16.13
N ALA A 20 12.50 -23.63 17.13
CA ALA A 20 11.63 -23.50 18.30
C ALA A 20 11.97 -22.24 19.11
N CYS A 21 13.28 -21.96 19.30
CA CYS A 21 13.73 -20.74 19.98
C CYS A 21 13.31 -19.48 19.24
N ALA A 22 13.55 -19.41 17.92
CA ALA A 22 13.18 -18.25 17.12
C ALA A 22 11.66 -18.08 17.03
N TYR A 23 10.93 -19.19 16.91
CA TYR A 23 9.46 -19.20 16.87
C TYR A 23 8.86 -18.64 18.15
N ASP A 24 9.33 -19.04 19.34
CA ASP A 24 8.80 -18.51 20.60
C ASP A 24 8.89 -16.97 20.66
N TRP A 25 10.01 -16.39 20.22
CA TRP A 25 10.14 -14.93 20.16
C TRP A 25 9.19 -14.28 19.15
N VAL A 26 9.12 -14.79 17.92
CA VAL A 26 8.23 -14.25 16.88
C VAL A 26 6.77 -14.42 17.26
N HIS A 27 6.43 -15.54 17.90
CA HIS A 27 5.08 -15.82 18.39
C HIS A 27 4.67 -14.83 19.49
N ARG A 28 5.55 -14.57 20.46
CA ARG A 28 5.33 -13.52 21.48
C ARG A 28 5.22 -12.13 20.85
N ALA A 29 6.06 -11.81 19.86
CA ALA A 29 5.98 -10.55 19.13
C ALA A 29 4.61 -10.39 18.46
N ALA A 30 4.12 -11.44 17.80
CA ALA A 30 2.80 -11.45 17.17
C ALA A 30 1.67 -11.27 18.19
N HIS A 31 1.75 -11.89 19.37
CA HIS A 31 0.76 -11.69 20.45
C HIS A 31 0.77 -10.29 21.03
N ILE A 32 1.95 -9.71 21.29
CA ILE A 32 2.07 -8.33 21.77
C ILE A 32 1.45 -7.37 20.74
N LEU A 33 1.80 -7.53 19.46
CA LEU A 33 1.23 -6.74 18.37
C LEU A 33 -0.22 -7.13 18.03
N GLY A 34 -0.71 -8.26 18.52
CA GLY A 34 -2.12 -8.65 18.40
C GLY A 34 -3.00 -7.80 19.30
N ASN A 35 -2.48 -7.43 20.47
CA ASN A 35 -3.12 -6.55 21.46
C ASN A 35 -4.60 -6.90 21.74
N GLU A 36 -4.90 -8.20 21.91
CA GLU A 36 -6.27 -8.67 22.16
C GLU A 36 -6.89 -8.06 23.43
N ALA A 37 -6.06 -7.69 24.40
CA ALA A 37 -6.47 -7.04 25.63
C ALA A 37 -6.80 -5.54 25.48
N GLY A 38 -6.62 -4.95 24.29
CA GLY A 38 -6.93 -3.54 24.04
C GLY A 38 -6.06 -2.56 24.83
N GLU A 39 -4.79 -2.89 25.05
CA GLU A 39 -3.85 -2.03 25.78
C GLU A 39 -3.54 -0.75 24.99
N ASP A 40 -3.17 0.31 25.71
CA ASP A 40 -2.76 1.57 25.11
C ASP A 40 -1.44 1.43 24.31
N ALA A 41 -1.25 2.35 23.36
CA ALA A 41 -0.09 2.34 22.47
C ALA A 41 1.26 2.34 23.21
N ILE A 42 1.37 3.08 24.31
CA ILE A 42 2.63 3.20 25.08
C ILE A 42 2.94 1.86 25.76
N LYS A 43 1.94 1.19 26.32
CA LYS A 43 2.10 -0.11 26.97
C LYS A 43 2.49 -1.20 25.96
N VAL A 44 1.82 -1.27 24.81
CA VAL A 44 2.17 -2.20 23.73
C VAL A 44 3.61 -1.96 23.25
N GLN A 45 3.95 -0.70 23.02
CA GLN A 45 5.31 -0.30 22.62
C GLN A 45 6.36 -0.73 23.64
N ARG A 46 6.13 -0.48 24.93
CA ARG A 46 7.08 -0.88 26.00
C ARG A 46 7.28 -2.39 26.05
N ARG A 47 6.21 -3.18 25.96
CA ARG A 47 6.30 -4.66 25.95
C ARG A 47 7.07 -5.16 24.74
N PHE A 48 6.79 -4.58 23.57
CA PHE A 48 7.44 -4.95 22.33
C PHE A 48 8.93 -4.57 22.30
N ASP A 49 9.27 -3.35 22.72
CA ASP A 49 10.66 -2.89 22.84
C ASP A 49 11.44 -3.78 23.83
N GLY A 50 10.82 -4.17 24.94
CA GLY A 50 11.40 -5.12 25.90
C GLY A 50 11.69 -6.49 25.28
N LEU A 51 10.76 -7.02 24.47
CA LEU A 51 10.98 -8.28 23.75
C LEU A 51 12.11 -8.16 22.72
N VAL A 52 12.13 -7.10 21.91
CA VAL A 52 13.17 -6.88 20.90
C VAL A 52 14.56 -6.74 21.55
N ALA A 53 14.64 -6.07 22.70
CA ALA A 53 15.87 -5.98 23.48
C ALA A 53 16.32 -7.36 24.02
N ALA A 54 15.38 -8.19 24.49
CA ALA A 54 15.67 -9.54 24.92
C ALA A 54 16.15 -10.43 23.75
N MET A 55 15.51 -10.34 22.58
CA MET A 55 15.93 -11.02 21.36
C MET A 55 17.35 -10.62 20.97
N ALA A 56 17.67 -9.32 20.99
CA ALA A 56 19.01 -8.84 20.66
C ALA A 56 20.07 -9.37 21.64
N ARG A 57 19.78 -9.33 22.95
CA ARG A 57 20.68 -9.81 24.02
C ARG A 57 20.93 -11.31 23.93
N HIS A 58 19.89 -12.08 23.64
CA HIS A 58 19.93 -13.54 23.66
C HIS A 58 20.00 -14.17 22.27
N ARG A 59 20.26 -13.39 21.20
CA ARG A 59 20.24 -13.85 19.81
C ARG A 59 21.08 -15.10 19.54
N ALA A 60 22.19 -15.27 20.27
CA ALA A 60 23.06 -16.44 20.15
C ALA A 60 22.34 -17.76 20.49
N LYS A 61 21.27 -17.72 21.30
CA LYS A 61 20.43 -18.89 21.61
C LYS A 61 19.64 -19.42 20.42
N ALA A 62 19.46 -18.62 19.36
CA ALA A 62 18.81 -19.06 18.13
C ALA A 62 19.78 -19.74 17.14
N GLY A 63 21.03 -19.98 17.54
CA GLY A 63 22.01 -20.73 16.75
C GLY A 63 22.16 -20.18 15.33
N SER A 64 21.89 -21.04 14.34
CA SER A 64 21.93 -20.72 12.91
C SER A 64 20.99 -19.58 12.50
N LEU A 65 19.93 -19.32 13.27
CA LEU A 65 18.95 -18.25 13.02
C LEU A 65 19.30 -16.92 13.69
N ALA A 66 20.45 -16.80 14.37
CA ALA A 66 20.86 -15.54 15.02
C ALA A 66 20.88 -14.35 14.03
N GLY A 67 21.26 -14.56 12.77
CA GLY A 67 21.22 -13.54 11.71
C GLY A 67 19.78 -13.12 11.33
N ALA A 68 18.82 -14.05 11.37
CA ALA A 68 17.41 -13.74 11.14
C ALA A 68 16.85 -12.88 12.30
N ILE A 69 17.27 -13.12 13.54
CA ILE A 69 16.91 -12.31 14.70
C ILE A 69 17.47 -10.88 14.60
N GLU A 70 18.71 -10.75 14.13
CA GLU A 70 19.29 -9.44 13.85
C GLU A 70 18.53 -8.70 12.75
N HIS A 71 18.19 -9.40 11.67
CA HIS A 71 17.36 -8.85 10.59
C HIS A 71 15.98 -8.40 11.09
N PHE A 72 15.31 -9.21 11.92
CA PHE A 72 14.05 -8.85 12.55
C PHE A 72 14.16 -7.55 13.36
N GLY A 73 15.22 -7.41 14.16
CA GLY A 73 15.50 -6.18 14.90
C GLY A 73 15.75 -4.97 13.99
N LYS A 74 16.47 -5.15 12.87
CA LYS A 74 16.71 -4.10 11.87
C LYS A 74 15.40 -3.60 11.24
N VAL A 75 14.57 -4.53 10.75
CA VAL A 75 13.27 -4.22 10.14
C VAL A 75 12.36 -3.56 11.16
N THR A 76 12.30 -4.08 12.38
CA THR A 76 11.53 -3.48 13.48
C THR A 76 11.90 -2.01 13.69
N ARG A 77 13.20 -1.67 13.69
CA ARG A 77 13.67 -0.28 13.83
C ARG A 77 13.22 0.61 12.67
N SER A 78 13.25 0.11 11.42
CA SER A 78 12.85 0.91 10.26
C SER A 78 11.35 1.23 10.26
N TYR A 79 10.51 0.31 10.73
CA TYR A 79 9.07 0.51 10.81
C TYR A 79 8.61 1.19 12.11
N ARG A 80 9.50 1.37 13.09
CA ARG A 80 9.17 1.89 14.43
C ARG A 80 8.32 3.17 14.43
N PRO A 81 8.57 4.19 13.57
CA PRO A 81 7.75 5.40 13.58
C PRO A 81 6.26 5.14 13.34
N GLY A 82 5.90 4.12 12.55
CA GLY A 82 4.52 3.84 12.16
C GLY A 82 3.85 2.70 12.93
N LEU A 83 4.61 1.87 13.63
CA LEU A 83 4.16 0.54 14.07
C LEU A 83 3.02 0.55 15.10
N PHE A 84 2.98 1.57 15.97
CA PHE A 84 2.06 1.62 17.12
C PHE A 84 0.89 2.60 16.94
N HIS A 85 0.81 3.32 15.82
CA HIS A 85 -0.24 4.33 15.61
C HIS A 85 -1.66 3.75 15.59
N CYS A 86 -1.81 2.50 15.13
CA CYS A 86 -3.11 1.81 15.12
C CYS A 86 -3.72 1.61 16.52
N TYR A 87 -2.93 1.71 17.60
CA TYR A 87 -3.44 1.62 18.97
C TYR A 87 -3.85 2.99 19.54
N ALA A 88 -3.45 4.08 18.90
CA ALA A 88 -3.70 5.45 19.39
C ALA A 88 -4.83 6.16 18.63
N ILE A 89 -5.12 5.74 17.40
CA ILE A 89 -6.13 6.35 16.54
C ILE A 89 -7.35 5.42 16.49
N PRO A 90 -8.51 5.85 17.02
CA PRO A 90 -9.75 5.10 16.88
C PRO A 90 -10.04 4.75 15.41
N ASP A 91 -10.54 3.55 15.18
CA ASP A 91 -10.92 3.02 13.86
C ASP A 91 -9.79 2.88 12.82
N LEU A 92 -8.52 3.17 13.17
CA LEU A 92 -7.39 2.87 12.29
C LEU A 92 -7.10 1.36 12.33
N PRO A 93 -7.26 0.62 11.22
CA PRO A 93 -7.05 -0.82 11.22
C PRO A 93 -5.59 -1.17 11.52
N ARG A 94 -5.41 -2.21 12.35
CA ARG A 94 -4.10 -2.76 12.74
C ARG A 94 -3.27 -3.30 11.58
N THR A 95 -3.95 -3.82 10.55
CA THR A 95 -3.33 -4.41 9.37
C THR A 95 -3.86 -3.73 8.12
N ASP A 96 -3.01 -3.54 7.13
CA ASP A 96 -3.38 -3.03 5.81
C ASP A 96 -3.96 -4.11 4.88
N ASN A 97 -4.02 -5.39 5.29
CA ASN A 97 -4.60 -6.51 4.54
C ASN A 97 -5.94 -6.16 3.86
N GLY A 98 -6.84 -5.47 4.57
CA GLY A 98 -8.12 -5.02 4.01
C GLY A 98 -7.94 -4.02 2.86
N LEU A 99 -7.01 -3.08 2.99
CA LEU A 99 -6.63 -2.15 1.93
C LEU A 99 -5.93 -2.89 0.77
N GLU A 100 -5.02 -3.82 1.05
CA GLU A 100 -4.36 -4.62 0.03
C GLU A 100 -5.36 -5.44 -0.79
N GLN A 101 -6.32 -6.10 -0.11
CA GLN A 101 -7.41 -6.85 -0.74
C GLN A 101 -8.34 -5.91 -1.53
N LEU A 102 -8.66 -4.73 -1.00
CA LEU A 102 -9.46 -3.72 -1.69
C LEU A 102 -8.78 -3.23 -2.98
N PHE A 103 -7.49 -2.93 -2.94
CA PHE A 103 -6.74 -2.54 -4.12
C PHE A 103 -6.52 -3.72 -5.08
N GLY A 104 -6.33 -4.94 -4.56
CA GLY A 104 -6.22 -6.17 -5.34
C GLY A 104 -7.47 -6.46 -6.16
N SER A 105 -8.63 -6.42 -5.51
CA SER A 105 -9.93 -6.55 -6.18
C SER A 105 -10.15 -5.46 -7.23
N GLN A 106 -9.77 -4.21 -6.93
CA GLN A 106 -9.88 -3.12 -7.90
C GLN A 106 -8.99 -3.34 -9.14
N ARG A 107 -7.75 -3.78 -8.96
CA ARG A 107 -6.85 -4.13 -10.08
C ARG A 107 -7.41 -5.28 -10.91
N TYR A 108 -8.01 -6.27 -10.26
CA TYR A 108 -8.66 -7.39 -10.95
C TYR A 108 -9.82 -6.92 -11.84
N HIS A 109 -10.72 -6.08 -11.32
CA HIS A 109 -11.83 -5.52 -12.10
C HIS A 109 -11.35 -4.64 -13.26
N GLU A 110 -10.36 -3.77 -13.04
CA GLU A 110 -9.78 -2.97 -14.11
C GLU A 110 -9.15 -3.83 -15.22
N ARG A 111 -8.53 -4.96 -14.85
CA ARG A 111 -8.02 -5.93 -15.83
C ARG A 111 -9.14 -6.57 -16.63
N ARG A 112 -10.23 -7.02 -15.98
CA ARG A 112 -11.37 -7.61 -16.69
C ARG A 112 -12.04 -6.62 -17.65
N ALA A 113 -12.14 -5.36 -17.26
CA ALA A 113 -12.79 -4.32 -18.08
C ALA A 113 -11.90 -3.81 -19.22
N THR A 114 -10.57 -3.79 -19.04
CA THR A 114 -9.65 -3.12 -19.99
C THR A 114 -8.61 -4.02 -20.63
N GLY A 115 -8.49 -5.28 -20.20
CA GLY A 115 -7.45 -6.22 -20.60
C GLY A 115 -6.04 -5.92 -20.06
N ARG A 116 -5.85 -4.83 -19.30
CA ARG A 116 -4.51 -4.37 -18.88
C ARG A 116 -4.04 -5.05 -17.60
N LYS A 117 -2.79 -5.54 -17.63
CA LYS A 117 -2.11 -6.09 -16.45
C LYS A 117 -1.72 -4.98 -15.45
N THR A 118 -1.36 -3.81 -15.97
CA THR A 118 -0.91 -2.63 -15.23
C THR A 118 -2.05 -1.62 -15.03
N ALA A 119 -1.84 -0.67 -14.11
CA ALA A 119 -2.77 0.41 -13.86
C ALA A 119 -3.14 1.16 -15.16
N SER A 120 -4.43 1.39 -15.38
CA SER A 120 -4.91 2.12 -16.55
C SER A 120 -4.36 3.55 -16.55
N PRO A 121 -3.96 4.11 -17.71
CA PRO A 121 -3.64 5.53 -17.82
C PRO A 121 -4.74 6.45 -17.28
N ALA A 122 -5.99 5.97 -17.26
CA ALA A 122 -7.11 6.69 -16.67
C ALA A 122 -6.92 7.02 -15.18
N ILE A 123 -6.18 6.21 -14.42
CA ILE A 123 -5.84 6.52 -13.01
C ILE A 123 -4.95 7.76 -12.93
N VAL A 124 -3.98 7.91 -13.84
CA VAL A 124 -3.12 9.10 -13.89
C VAL A 124 -3.90 10.34 -14.32
N LEU A 125 -4.83 10.20 -15.27
CA LEU A 125 -5.59 11.32 -15.82
C LEU A 125 -6.66 11.84 -14.87
N ARG A 126 -7.43 10.93 -14.29
CA ARG A 126 -8.55 11.26 -13.41
C ARG A 126 -8.14 11.31 -11.93
N GLY A 127 -6.89 10.98 -11.62
CA GLY A 127 -6.33 11.01 -10.27
C GLY A 127 -7.01 10.04 -9.31
N GLU A 128 -6.97 10.43 -8.04
CA GLU A 128 -7.58 9.75 -6.89
C GLU A 128 -9.07 9.44 -7.09
N VAL A 129 -9.78 10.30 -7.83
CA VAL A 129 -11.21 10.17 -8.11
C VAL A 129 -11.53 8.87 -8.83
N ARG A 130 -10.65 8.39 -9.71
CA ARG A 130 -10.90 7.14 -10.45
C ARG A 130 -10.99 5.94 -9.53
N VAL A 131 -10.05 5.85 -8.59
CA VAL A 131 -9.97 4.71 -7.66
C VAL A 131 -11.13 4.75 -6.67
N ILE A 132 -11.38 5.93 -6.07
CA ILE A 132 -12.49 6.13 -5.13
C ILE A 132 -13.83 5.83 -5.81
N SER A 133 -14.08 6.39 -7.00
CA SER A 133 -15.35 6.20 -7.69
C SER A 133 -15.56 4.75 -8.12
N ALA A 134 -14.51 4.07 -8.57
CA ALA A 134 -14.62 2.67 -8.98
C ALA A 134 -14.85 1.74 -7.80
N ILE A 135 -14.19 1.99 -6.65
CA ILE A 135 -14.44 1.27 -5.41
C ILE A 135 -15.86 1.55 -4.92
N ALA A 136 -16.25 2.81 -4.81
CA ALA A 136 -17.58 3.22 -4.34
C ALA A 136 -18.67 2.60 -5.21
N THR A 137 -18.58 2.73 -6.54
CA THR A 137 -19.58 2.16 -7.47
C THR A 137 -19.67 0.64 -7.37
N ARG A 138 -18.56 -0.06 -7.07
CA ARG A 138 -18.57 -1.52 -6.93
C ARG A 138 -19.19 -1.97 -5.61
N LEU A 139 -18.87 -1.28 -4.51
CA LEU A 139 -19.37 -1.63 -3.17
C LEU A 139 -20.82 -1.18 -2.99
N HIS A 140 -21.14 0.02 -3.48
CA HIS A 140 -22.46 0.63 -3.39
C HIS A 140 -22.68 1.56 -4.58
N PRO A 141 -23.27 1.06 -5.68
CA PRO A 141 -23.61 1.88 -6.84
C PRO A 141 -24.47 3.08 -6.41
N PRO A 142 -24.06 4.33 -6.71
CA PRO A 142 -24.83 5.49 -6.29
C PRO A 142 -26.17 5.54 -7.04
N THR A 143 -27.24 5.83 -6.30
CA THR A 143 -28.58 6.05 -6.85
C THR A 143 -28.67 7.40 -7.55
N ALA A 144 -29.65 7.54 -8.45
CA ALA A 144 -29.93 8.82 -9.11
C ALA A 144 -30.19 9.96 -8.11
N ARG A 145 -30.86 9.67 -6.98
CA ARG A 145 -31.14 10.64 -5.92
C ARG A 145 -29.86 11.14 -5.23
N GLU A 146 -28.90 10.26 -4.99
CA GLU A 146 -27.61 10.63 -4.38
C GLU A 146 -26.76 11.46 -5.34
N LEU A 147 -26.73 11.10 -6.62
CA LEU A 147 -26.06 11.89 -7.65
C LEU A 147 -26.70 13.27 -7.79
N GLY A 148 -28.03 13.37 -7.68
CA GLY A 148 -28.77 14.64 -7.71
C GLY A 148 -28.49 15.56 -6.51
N ARG A 149 -28.02 15.01 -5.38
CA ARG A 149 -27.65 15.77 -4.17
C ARG A 149 -26.19 16.23 -4.17
N ALA A 150 -25.38 15.81 -5.14
CA ALA A 150 -23.98 16.19 -5.20
C ALA A 150 -23.80 17.70 -5.42
N SER A 151 -22.89 18.31 -4.65
CA SER A 151 -22.59 19.74 -4.79
C SER A 151 -21.95 20.04 -6.16
N ARG A 152 -22.65 20.85 -6.97
CA ARG A 152 -22.16 21.30 -8.28
C ARG A 152 -20.87 22.11 -8.17
N THR A 153 -20.74 22.93 -7.13
CA THR A 153 -19.53 23.73 -6.86
C THR A 153 -18.34 22.82 -6.59
N ARG A 154 -18.47 21.87 -5.65
CA ARG A 154 -17.38 20.92 -5.34
C ARG A 154 -17.00 20.08 -6.56
N TRP A 155 -17.99 19.68 -7.37
CA TRP A 155 -17.74 18.99 -8.64
C TRP A 155 -16.94 19.83 -9.63
N ALA A 156 -17.31 21.11 -9.81
CA ALA A 156 -16.60 22.03 -10.70
C ALA A 156 -15.15 22.28 -10.24
N ASP A 157 -14.94 22.42 -8.92
CA ASP A 157 -13.61 22.61 -8.35
C ASP A 157 -12.73 21.37 -8.51
N LEU A 158 -13.30 20.18 -8.33
CA LEU A 158 -12.60 18.93 -8.59
C LEU A 158 -12.21 18.81 -10.08
N ARG A 159 -13.13 19.13 -10.99
CA ARG A 159 -12.86 19.14 -12.44
C ARG A 159 -11.74 20.11 -12.80
N ARG A 160 -11.74 21.30 -12.22
CA ARG A 160 -10.70 22.32 -12.43
C ARG A 160 -9.32 21.83 -11.97
N ARG A 161 -9.25 21.20 -10.79
CA ARG A 161 -8.02 20.59 -10.26
C ARG A 161 -7.46 19.47 -11.14
N LEU A 162 -8.33 18.70 -11.80
CA LEU A 162 -7.92 17.61 -12.69
C LEU A 162 -7.59 18.07 -14.13
N ALA A 163 -8.06 19.26 -14.54
CA ALA A 163 -7.90 19.75 -15.91
C ALA A 163 -6.46 19.74 -16.44
N PRO A 164 -5.41 20.13 -15.67
CA PRO A 164 -4.03 20.08 -16.16
C PRO A 164 -3.57 18.68 -16.59
N ARG A 165 -3.99 17.63 -15.86
CA ARG A 165 -3.65 16.22 -16.16
C ARG A 165 -4.29 15.76 -17.48
N HIS A 166 -5.54 16.17 -17.70
CA HIS A 166 -6.24 15.93 -18.96
C HIS A 166 -5.57 16.67 -20.12
N GLN A 167 -5.21 17.95 -19.92
CA GLN A 167 -4.57 18.76 -20.95
C GLN A 167 -3.22 18.18 -21.38
N ALA A 168 -2.36 17.78 -20.44
CA ALA A 168 -1.08 17.15 -20.76
C ALA A 168 -1.23 15.88 -21.62
N ARG A 169 -2.30 15.10 -21.41
CA ARG A 169 -2.59 13.92 -22.24
C ARG A 169 -3.07 14.28 -23.63
N ILE A 170 -3.91 15.31 -23.76
CA ILE A 170 -4.36 15.82 -25.05
C ILE A 170 -3.14 16.28 -25.86
N LEU A 171 -2.27 17.10 -25.25
CA LEU A 171 -1.03 17.58 -25.90
C LEU A 171 -0.13 16.43 -26.35
N ARG A 172 0.12 15.44 -25.49
CA ARG A 172 0.87 14.22 -25.87
C ARG A 172 0.22 13.45 -27.02
N THR A 173 -1.11 13.40 -27.08
CA THR A 173 -1.83 12.71 -28.14
C THR A 173 -1.75 13.49 -29.45
N ARG A 174 -1.86 14.81 -29.41
CA ARG A 174 -1.67 15.69 -30.57
C ARG A 174 -0.25 15.56 -31.14
N PHE A 175 0.77 15.64 -30.28
CA PHE A 175 2.16 15.42 -30.68
C PHE A 175 2.37 14.06 -31.35
N ARG A 176 1.81 12.98 -30.80
CA ARG A 176 1.95 11.63 -31.39
C ARG A 176 1.21 11.47 -32.72
N ARG A 177 0.16 12.26 -32.97
CA ARG A 177 -0.61 12.20 -34.22
C ARG A 177 0.16 12.84 -35.37
N ASP A 178 0.76 14.00 -35.12
CA ASP A 178 1.60 14.70 -36.08
C ASP A 178 2.67 15.52 -35.35
N PRO A 179 3.88 14.94 -35.15
CA PRO A 179 4.95 15.62 -34.44
C PRO A 179 5.40 16.89 -35.17
N LYS A 180 5.42 16.89 -36.50
CA LYS A 180 5.96 18.01 -37.29
C LYS A 180 5.03 19.22 -37.21
N ALA A 181 3.73 19.02 -37.47
CA ALA A 181 2.75 20.11 -37.37
C ALA A 181 2.65 20.64 -35.94
N TYR A 182 2.73 19.75 -34.94
CA TYR A 182 2.69 20.15 -33.53
C TYR A 182 3.90 21.00 -33.12
N LEU A 183 5.11 20.64 -33.57
CA LEU A 183 6.32 21.44 -33.29
C LEU A 183 6.28 22.79 -34.01
N ALA A 184 5.86 22.82 -35.28
CA ALA A 184 5.71 24.07 -36.02
C ALA A 184 4.71 25.03 -35.36
N GLU A 185 3.58 24.51 -34.84
CA GLU A 185 2.60 25.32 -34.08
C GLU A 185 3.21 25.88 -32.78
N LEU A 186 4.07 25.13 -32.10
CA LEU A 186 4.76 25.59 -30.89
C LEU A 186 5.81 26.65 -31.20
N GLU A 187 6.61 26.45 -32.25
CA GLU A 187 7.59 27.42 -32.73
C GLU A 187 6.92 28.74 -33.13
N GLN A 188 5.80 28.66 -33.88
CA GLN A 188 5.04 29.85 -34.27
C GLN A 188 4.51 30.62 -33.06
N LYS A 189 4.01 29.92 -32.02
CA LYS A 189 3.58 30.56 -30.77
C LYS A 189 4.73 31.17 -29.97
N ALA A 190 5.90 30.54 -29.98
CA ALA A 190 7.09 31.05 -29.30
C ALA A 190 7.67 32.28 -30.02
N CYS A 191 7.51 32.37 -31.34
CA CYS A 191 7.93 33.51 -32.16
C CYS A 191 6.90 34.65 -32.20
N GLN A 192 5.72 34.51 -31.60
CA GLN A 192 4.78 35.63 -31.46
C GLN A 192 5.29 36.59 -30.38
N PRO A 193 5.39 37.90 -30.66
CA PRO A 193 5.81 38.88 -29.66
C PRO A 193 4.82 38.87 -28.47
N ALA A 194 5.36 38.82 -27.25
CA ALA A 194 4.59 38.62 -26.03
C ALA A 194 3.72 39.82 -25.60
N LEU A 195 3.68 40.92 -26.37
CA LEU A 195 2.96 42.14 -26.05
C LEU A 195 2.30 42.74 -27.30
N PRO A 196 1.09 43.34 -27.19
CA PRO A 196 0.52 44.12 -28.28
C PRO A 196 1.33 45.40 -28.50
N ALA A 197 1.40 45.83 -29.76
CA ALA A 197 2.05 47.08 -30.17
C ALA A 197 1.37 48.33 -29.57
#